data_AF-A0A7X7X6B5-F1
#
_entry.id   AF-A0A7X7X6B5-F1
#
_cell.length_a   1.000
_cell.length_b   1.000
_cell.length_c   1.000
_cell.angle_alpha   90.00
_cell.angle_beta   90.00
_cell.angle_gamma   90.00
#
_symmetry.space_group_name_H-M   'P 1'
#
loop_
_entity.id
_entity.type
_entity.pdbx_description
1 polymer ?
#
loop_
_entity_poly.entity_id
_entity_poly.type
_entity_poly.pdbx_seq_one_letter_code
_entity_poly.pdbx_strand_id
1 'polypeptide(L)'
;MKKILTFALVLFLITPLWIVAKASETESNFDLMRMPLSRVKNIVMANGGKIPLSMVYSAARPTKHLGDQKVLVLPMEFPDCKWTIAAGTIREKFVSQTQRSLLNFYEISSYGKYRPTYGEKGIPEWMMMPKPYNDYEDMDSLFNDAFAVAIKYGIDPLEFDEDGNGFPDLTIIIWAGNSWTVGGDKPGDFTMPMEVGNVISIGEDVRVGGFPLITLLHEYFHAMGELWDLYDYSYTSDPVGGWDLMAAGVWDGYCGINSYQRWKANWIEPETITEPGTYEVDDLNGDGPHKMYKIPLPGSNDEWLLVENRQRHGGDGYFQGCPGNGMVVYHVDDRREYKHLFNTRTKEWRTVGIEVLDPGGSPLHRTAMYGDNYGKVVISADSIPNTLPYVKNDSKKTLRIDKISSASEKMTFRLSYDTPQVPVMQVLDTLSFGRVVKGEMASQNLTFYNIGPKKLQAMLKSDSQWIDIDRTSFIGNEEPINVTINTSSLKYGLNSGYIKYDSNAGTGRVKVVVDVAPIPGDVNLDGVVDDADVELFAKYFNSSLGDPNYYKDADFNNDQKVDLIDFLMMSKNYKSKV
;
A
#
# COMPACT_ATOMS: atom_id res chain seq x y z
N MET A 1 45.68 -11.26 -1.76
CA MET A 1 44.94 -11.18 -3.05
C MET A 1 45.31 -12.39 -3.91
N LYS A 2 44.32 -13.14 -4.42
CA LYS A 2 44.39 -14.54 -4.94
C LYS A 2 44.46 -15.64 -3.85
N LYS A 3 43.48 -15.65 -2.95
CA LYS A 3 42.92 -16.84 -2.29
C LYS A 3 41.61 -16.56 -1.52
N ILE A 4 40.91 -15.48 -1.88
CA ILE A 4 39.66 -15.01 -1.25
C ILE A 4 38.65 -14.66 -2.36
N LEU A 5 38.46 -15.57 -3.31
CA LEU A 5 37.47 -15.38 -4.38
C LEU A 5 36.78 -16.69 -4.78
N THR A 6 36.61 -17.60 -3.81
CA THR A 6 35.91 -18.89 -4.01
C THR A 6 34.87 -19.17 -2.92
N PHE A 7 34.51 -18.16 -2.12
CA PHE A 7 33.47 -18.28 -1.08
C PHE A 7 32.26 -17.39 -1.31
N ALA A 8 32.16 -16.74 -2.49
CA ALA A 8 31.04 -15.85 -2.84
C ALA A 8 30.41 -16.18 -4.21
N LEU A 9 30.58 -17.41 -4.73
CA LEU A 9 30.03 -17.78 -6.04
C LEU A 9 29.48 -19.22 -6.14
N VAL A 10 29.06 -19.82 -5.02
CA VAL A 10 28.35 -21.13 -5.00
C VAL A 10 26.99 -21.04 -4.29
N LEU A 11 26.41 -19.85 -4.20
CA LEU A 11 25.05 -19.65 -3.64
C LEU A 11 24.06 -19.08 -4.69
N PHE A 12 24.29 -19.36 -5.98
CA PHE A 12 23.41 -18.91 -7.06
C PHE A 12 23.07 -19.96 -8.14
N LEU A 13 23.19 -21.25 -7.84
CA LEU A 13 22.82 -22.31 -8.80
C LEU A 13 22.13 -23.51 -8.15
N ILE A 14 21.05 -23.30 -7.39
CA ILE A 14 19.94 -24.26 -7.31
C ILE A 14 18.63 -23.47 -7.16
N THR A 15 18.15 -22.87 -8.25
CA THR A 15 16.73 -22.53 -8.34
C THR A 15 15.90 -23.81 -8.45
N PRO A 16 14.72 -23.85 -7.83
CA PRO A 16 13.88 -25.04 -7.76
C PRO A 16 13.24 -25.27 -9.13
N LEU A 17 13.62 -26.36 -9.77
CA LEU A 17 12.85 -26.97 -10.85
C LEU A 17 12.59 -28.39 -10.40
N TRP A 18 11.30 -28.71 -10.23
CA TRP A 18 10.59 -30.00 -10.28
C TRP A 18 9.33 -29.79 -9.43
N ILE A 19 8.34 -29.10 -10.01
CA ILE A 19 7.18 -29.71 -10.68
C ILE A 19 6.30 -30.44 -9.67
N VAL A 20 5.13 -29.82 -9.45
CA VAL A 20 3.87 -30.42 -9.01
C VAL A 20 3.73 -31.83 -9.59
N ALA A 21 3.92 -32.85 -8.75
CA ALA A 21 3.38 -34.17 -8.99
C ALA A 21 2.12 -34.30 -8.14
N LYS A 22 0.98 -34.11 -8.82
CA LYS A 22 -0.35 -34.64 -8.53
C LYS A 22 -0.46 -35.43 -7.22
N ALA A 23 -1.31 -34.93 -6.33
CA ALA A 23 -2.12 -35.80 -5.49
C ALA A 23 -2.74 -36.90 -6.37
N SER A 24 -2.24 -38.12 -6.24
CA SER A 24 -2.98 -39.32 -6.57
C SER A 24 -3.18 -40.08 -5.27
N GLU A 25 -4.43 -40.03 -4.84
CA GLU A 25 -5.19 -40.98 -4.04
C GLU A 25 -4.44 -42.10 -3.29
N THR A 26 -4.83 -42.19 -2.02
CA THR A 26 -4.63 -43.25 -1.02
C THR A 26 -3.22 -43.41 -0.47
N GLU A 27 -2.95 -42.77 0.66
CA GLU A 27 -2.47 -43.49 1.84
C GLU A 27 -2.66 -42.64 3.11
N SER A 28 -3.21 -43.29 4.14
CA SER A 28 -3.59 -42.76 5.44
C SER A 28 -2.42 -42.15 6.23
N ASN A 29 -2.65 -41.02 6.91
CA ASN A 29 -1.74 -40.44 7.92
C ASN A 29 -1.18 -41.52 8.86
N PHE A 30 0.14 -41.68 8.86
CA PHE A 30 0.86 -42.66 9.69
C PHE A 30 1.50 -41.96 10.89
N ASP A 31 0.83 -42.02 12.05
CA ASP A 31 1.39 -41.60 13.34
C ASP A 31 2.33 -42.70 13.89
N LEU A 32 3.64 -42.43 13.83
CA LEU A 32 4.70 -43.32 14.29
C LEU A 32 4.63 -43.63 15.79
N MET A 33 4.08 -42.72 16.60
CA MET A 33 4.01 -42.85 18.06
C MET A 33 2.84 -43.72 18.52
N ARG A 34 1.90 -44.04 17.62
CA ARG A 34 0.72 -44.89 17.91
C ARG A 34 0.75 -46.24 17.19
N MET A 35 1.80 -46.53 16.41
CA MET A 35 1.90 -47.79 15.67
C MET A 35 2.46 -48.95 16.50
N PRO A 36 1.91 -50.19 16.34
CA PRO A 36 2.49 -51.37 16.98
C PRO A 36 3.94 -51.59 16.54
N LEU A 37 4.83 -51.86 17.50
CA LEU A 37 6.28 -52.01 17.29
C LEU A 37 6.65 -52.99 16.16
N SER A 38 5.85 -54.05 15.98
CA SER A 38 6.02 -55.03 14.91
C SER A 38 5.87 -54.44 13.52
N ARG A 39 4.97 -53.47 13.35
CA ARG A 39 4.74 -52.77 12.09
C ARG A 39 5.86 -51.78 11.79
N VAL A 40 6.30 -51.02 12.80
CA VAL A 40 7.46 -50.11 12.71
C VAL A 40 8.73 -50.89 12.33
N LYS A 41 8.98 -52.01 13.00
CA LYS A 41 10.11 -52.91 12.70
C LYS A 41 10.09 -53.42 11.25
N ASN A 42 8.94 -53.85 10.74
CA ASN A 42 8.84 -54.36 9.37
C ASN A 42 9.09 -53.26 8.32
N ILE A 43 8.61 -52.04 8.57
CA ILE A 43 8.83 -50.88 7.68
C ILE A 43 10.31 -50.49 7.67
N VAL A 44 10.97 -50.44 8.82
CA VAL A 44 12.40 -50.14 8.95
C VAL A 44 13.26 -51.20 8.24
N MET A 45 12.91 -52.48 8.39
CA MET A 45 13.62 -53.59 7.73
C MET A 45 13.42 -53.57 6.21
N ALA A 46 12.23 -53.22 5.72
CA ALA A 46 11.95 -53.10 4.29
C ALA A 46 12.68 -51.92 3.62
N ASN A 47 13.08 -50.91 4.41
CA ASN A 47 13.78 -49.70 3.93
C ASN A 47 15.26 -49.68 4.33
N GLY A 48 15.91 -50.85 4.38
CA GLY A 48 17.35 -50.96 4.61
C GLY A 48 17.80 -50.48 5.99
N GLY A 49 16.94 -50.62 7.00
CA GLY A 49 17.23 -50.20 8.38
C GLY A 49 16.90 -48.73 8.67
N LYS A 50 16.18 -48.04 7.78
CA LYS A 50 15.86 -46.61 7.92
C LYS A 50 14.34 -46.37 7.93
N ILE A 51 13.90 -45.31 8.60
CA ILE A 51 12.51 -44.83 8.54
C ILE A 51 12.38 -43.95 7.28
N PRO A 52 11.39 -44.16 6.40
CA PRO A 52 11.18 -43.30 5.23
C PRO A 52 10.95 -41.83 5.61
N LEU A 53 11.56 -40.89 4.89
CA LEU A 53 11.41 -39.44 5.12
C LEU A 53 9.95 -38.97 5.07
N SER A 54 9.10 -39.62 4.26
CA SER A 54 7.66 -39.34 4.19
C SER A 54 6.89 -39.68 5.49
N MET A 55 7.53 -40.34 6.46
CA MET A 55 6.96 -40.67 7.77
C MET A 55 7.49 -39.79 8.89
N VAL A 56 8.46 -38.90 8.63
CA VAL A 56 9.03 -37.96 9.60
C VAL A 56 8.52 -36.57 9.25
N TYR A 57 7.32 -36.24 9.68
CA TYR A 57 6.80 -34.87 9.64
C TYR A 57 6.02 -34.60 10.93
N SER A 58 6.65 -33.92 11.88
CA SER A 58 5.95 -33.06 12.84
C SER A 58 5.97 -31.66 12.24
N ALA A 59 4.80 -31.16 11.83
CA ALA A 59 4.64 -29.81 11.28
C ALA A 59 4.40 -28.75 12.36
N ALA A 60 4.59 -29.07 13.65
CA ALA A 60 4.48 -28.09 14.73
C ALA A 60 5.86 -27.48 14.96
N ARG A 61 6.05 -26.20 14.61
CA ARG A 61 7.12 -25.42 15.23
C ARG A 61 6.62 -25.02 16.62
N PRO A 62 7.20 -25.52 17.71
CA PRO A 62 6.65 -25.42 19.06
C PRO A 62 6.89 -24.06 19.73
N THR A 63 7.53 -23.13 19.04
CA THR A 63 7.73 -21.78 19.55
C THR A 63 6.39 -21.08 19.73
N LYS A 64 6.17 -20.61 20.94
CA LYS A 64 4.96 -19.93 21.36
C LYS A 64 5.15 -18.43 21.21
N HIS A 65 4.06 -17.77 20.87
CA HIS A 65 3.86 -16.33 21.00
C HIS A 65 2.88 -15.99 22.13
N LEU A 66 2.40 -16.99 22.89
CA LEU A 66 1.53 -16.84 24.05
C LEU A 66 2.01 -17.73 25.22
N GLY A 67 1.79 -17.25 26.44
CA GLY A 67 2.22 -17.91 27.67
C GLY A 67 3.73 -17.86 27.87
N ASP A 68 4.22 -18.86 28.60
CA ASP A 68 5.64 -19.00 28.90
C ASP A 68 6.33 -19.81 27.79
N GLN A 69 7.38 -19.24 27.19
CA GLN A 69 8.30 -19.92 26.28
C GLN A 69 9.58 -20.24 27.03
N LYS A 70 9.99 -21.50 27.05
CA LYS A 70 11.32 -21.86 27.54
C LYS A 70 12.37 -21.52 26.50
N VAL A 71 13.47 -20.91 26.93
CA VAL A 71 14.54 -20.42 26.07
C VAL A 71 15.87 -20.90 26.61
N LEU A 72 16.55 -21.75 25.86
CA LEU A 72 17.89 -22.18 26.19
C LEU A 72 18.88 -21.10 25.74
N VAL A 73 19.65 -20.52 26.66
CA VAL A 73 20.66 -19.50 26.32
C VAL A 73 22.06 -20.07 26.56
N LEU A 74 22.89 -20.04 25.54
CA LEU A 74 24.24 -20.63 25.53
C LEU A 74 25.30 -19.55 25.21
N PRO A 75 25.85 -18.86 26.23
CA PRO A 75 27.04 -18.03 26.07
C PRO A 75 28.28 -18.90 25.91
N MET A 76 28.94 -18.82 24.75
CA MET A 76 30.07 -19.67 24.38
C MET A 76 31.35 -18.85 24.23
N GLU A 77 32.38 -19.23 24.98
CA GLU A 77 33.75 -18.77 24.75
C GLU A 77 34.61 -19.89 24.18
N PHE A 78 35.69 -19.53 23.49
CA PHE A 78 36.54 -20.47 22.79
C PHE A 78 38.00 -20.34 23.27
N PRO A 79 38.83 -21.39 23.11
CA PRO A 79 40.26 -21.31 23.38
C PRO A 79 40.97 -20.17 22.63
N ASP A 80 40.51 -19.84 21.42
CA ASP A 80 41.05 -18.80 20.55
C ASP A 80 40.23 -17.48 20.56
N CYS A 81 39.10 -17.43 21.28
CA CYS A 81 38.25 -16.25 21.34
C CYS A 81 37.62 -16.06 22.71
N LYS A 82 37.96 -14.95 23.36
CA LYS A 82 37.47 -14.58 24.70
C LYS A 82 36.35 -13.57 24.62
N TRP A 83 35.40 -13.71 25.54
CA TRP A 83 34.34 -12.74 25.73
C TRP A 83 34.89 -11.40 26.21
N THR A 84 34.12 -10.35 25.96
CA THR A 84 34.42 -8.98 26.38
C THR A 84 33.36 -8.42 27.32
N ILE A 85 32.16 -9.00 27.31
CA ILE A 85 31.02 -8.66 28.16
C ILE A 85 30.87 -9.74 29.24
N ALA A 86 30.78 -9.34 30.51
CA ALA A 86 30.59 -10.29 31.60
C ALA A 86 29.22 -10.99 31.51
N ALA A 87 29.15 -12.28 31.83
CA ALA A 87 27.91 -13.05 31.75
C ALA A 87 26.80 -12.48 32.64
N GLY A 88 27.13 -11.88 33.79
CA GLY A 88 26.15 -11.17 34.63
C GLY A 88 25.46 -10.02 33.89
N THR A 89 26.22 -9.21 33.13
CA THR A 89 25.66 -8.14 32.29
C THR A 89 24.79 -8.68 31.19
N ILE A 90 25.17 -9.81 30.58
CA ILE A 90 24.33 -10.51 29.59
C ILE A 90 23.04 -10.96 30.25
N ARG A 91 23.10 -11.67 31.39
CA ARG A 91 21.94 -12.19 32.11
C ARG A 91 20.92 -11.10 32.42
N GLU A 92 21.37 -9.91 32.84
CA GLU A 92 20.48 -8.75 33.06
C GLU A 92 19.68 -8.33 31.82
N LYS A 93 20.25 -8.48 30.61
CA LYS A 93 19.56 -8.19 29.33
C LYS A 93 18.48 -9.19 28.98
N PHE A 94 18.40 -10.33 29.67
CA PHE A 94 17.38 -11.34 29.47
C PHE A 94 16.31 -11.33 30.56
N VAL A 95 16.72 -11.18 31.83
CA VAL A 95 15.84 -11.47 32.98
C VAL A 95 15.34 -10.25 33.75
N SER A 96 15.90 -9.05 33.53
CA SER A 96 15.53 -7.89 34.34
C SER A 96 14.09 -7.45 34.07
N GLN A 97 13.31 -7.17 35.11
CA GLN A 97 11.98 -6.57 34.98
C GLN A 97 11.98 -5.03 35.13
N THR A 98 13.11 -4.45 35.53
CA THR A 98 13.23 -3.02 35.84
C THR A 98 14.21 -2.29 34.92
N GLN A 99 15.03 -3.03 34.20
CA GLN A 99 15.94 -2.53 33.17
C GLN A 99 15.46 -2.98 31.79
N ARG A 100 15.99 -2.34 30.74
CA ARG A 100 15.77 -2.77 29.35
C ARG A 100 16.29 -4.20 29.18
N SER A 101 15.38 -5.13 28.92
CA SER A 101 15.67 -6.55 28.76
C SER A 101 14.67 -7.22 27.81
N LEU A 102 14.98 -8.44 27.40
CA LEU A 102 14.10 -9.31 26.62
C LEU A 102 12.76 -9.55 27.35
N LEU A 103 12.82 -9.97 28.62
CA LEU A 103 11.63 -10.23 29.44
C LEU A 103 10.76 -8.99 29.57
N ASN A 104 11.33 -7.85 29.98
CA ASN A 104 10.54 -6.65 30.23
C ASN A 104 9.91 -6.08 28.95
N PHE A 105 10.65 -6.08 27.83
CA PHE A 105 10.11 -5.59 26.56
C PHE A 105 8.89 -6.39 26.10
N TYR A 106 9.00 -7.71 26.14
CA TYR A 106 7.95 -8.61 25.68
C TYR A 106 6.77 -8.71 26.65
N GLU A 107 7.02 -8.67 27.95
CA GLU A 107 5.96 -8.63 28.96
C GLU A 107 5.12 -7.35 28.81
N ILE A 108 5.74 -6.18 28.59
CA ILE A 108 5.01 -4.92 28.36
C ILE A 108 4.29 -4.94 27.01
N SER A 109 4.98 -5.30 25.92
CA SER A 109 4.43 -5.22 24.56
C SER A 109 3.29 -6.22 24.30
N SER A 110 3.27 -7.33 25.04
CA SER A 110 2.24 -8.37 24.95
C SER A 110 1.11 -8.23 25.98
N TYR A 111 1.13 -7.18 26.81
CA TYR A 111 0.18 -7.00 27.93
C TYR A 111 0.22 -8.18 28.91
N GLY A 112 1.43 -8.72 29.14
CA GLY A 112 1.67 -9.89 29.99
C GLY A 112 1.21 -11.22 29.40
N LYS A 113 0.74 -11.25 28.14
CA LYS A 113 0.31 -12.48 27.46
C LYS A 113 1.46 -13.39 27.06
N TYR A 114 2.68 -12.88 27.00
CA TYR A 114 3.86 -13.62 26.60
C TYR A 114 5.06 -13.35 27.51
N ARG A 115 5.82 -14.40 27.86
CA ARG A 115 7.00 -14.32 28.73
C ARG A 115 8.09 -15.31 28.29
N PRO A 116 9.33 -14.87 28.03
CA PRO A 116 10.48 -15.76 27.95
C PRO A 116 10.90 -16.26 29.34
N THR A 117 11.26 -17.55 29.45
CA THR A 117 11.73 -18.21 30.68
C THR A 117 13.00 -19.02 30.42
N TYR A 118 13.87 -19.20 31.42
CA TYR A 118 15.26 -19.67 31.21
C TYR A 118 15.62 -20.94 32.00
N GLY A 119 14.63 -21.78 32.31
CA GLY A 119 14.79 -23.02 33.07
C GLY A 119 15.24 -22.83 34.52
N GLU A 120 15.37 -23.93 35.27
CA GLU A 120 15.68 -23.89 36.71
C GLU A 120 17.07 -23.29 37.01
N LYS A 121 18.06 -23.61 36.16
CA LYS A 121 19.44 -23.12 36.32
C LYS A 121 19.64 -21.69 35.83
N GLY A 122 18.70 -21.15 35.07
CA GLY A 122 18.84 -19.85 34.43
C GLY A 122 19.95 -19.84 33.37
N ILE A 123 20.40 -18.63 33.04
CA ILE A 123 21.43 -18.41 32.02
C ILE A 123 22.83 -18.63 32.64
N PRO A 124 23.66 -19.55 32.11
CA PRO A 124 24.94 -19.89 32.71
C PRO A 124 25.97 -18.76 32.59
N GLU A 125 27.15 -18.98 33.20
CA GLU A 125 28.36 -18.22 32.86
C GLU A 125 28.84 -18.58 31.45
N TRP A 126 29.85 -17.86 30.94
CA TRP A 126 30.52 -18.23 29.68
C TRP A 126 31.05 -19.67 29.74
N MET A 127 30.66 -20.46 28.74
CA MET A 127 31.00 -21.86 28.63
C MET A 127 32.21 -22.04 27.72
N MET A 128 33.28 -22.63 28.24
CA MET A 128 34.47 -22.96 27.47
C MET A 128 34.19 -24.10 26.49
N MET A 129 34.17 -23.79 25.20
CA MET A 129 34.07 -24.78 24.14
C MET A 129 35.36 -25.61 24.05
N PRO A 130 35.28 -26.92 23.72
CA PRO A 130 36.44 -27.82 23.73
C PRO A 130 37.45 -27.57 22.61
N LYS A 131 37.05 -26.85 21.55
CA LYS A 131 37.88 -26.57 20.38
C LYS A 131 37.92 -25.06 20.10
N PRO A 132 39.01 -24.54 19.50
CA PRO A 132 39.01 -23.25 18.83
C PRO A 132 37.80 -23.08 17.90
N TYR A 133 37.26 -21.87 17.78
CA TYR A 133 36.10 -21.60 16.90
C TYR A 133 36.38 -22.04 15.46
N ASN A 134 37.59 -21.76 14.97
CA ASN A 134 38.00 -22.07 13.59
C ASN A 134 38.19 -23.57 13.31
N ASP A 135 38.15 -24.42 14.35
CA ASP A 135 38.28 -25.88 14.22
C ASP A 135 36.90 -26.56 14.07
N TYR A 136 35.80 -25.82 14.15
CA TYR A 136 34.47 -26.33 13.83
C TYR A 136 34.21 -26.25 12.32
N GLU A 137 33.93 -27.40 11.71
CA GLU A 137 33.67 -27.52 10.26
C GLU A 137 32.23 -27.17 9.90
N ASP A 138 31.29 -27.33 10.83
CA ASP A 138 29.86 -27.07 10.68
C ASP A 138 29.19 -26.71 12.01
N MET A 139 27.95 -26.22 11.94
CA MET A 139 27.15 -25.82 13.10
C MET A 139 26.69 -27.02 13.95
N ASP A 140 26.50 -28.20 13.34
CA ASP A 140 26.02 -29.38 14.05
C ASP A 140 27.08 -29.91 15.03
N SER A 141 28.35 -29.97 14.61
CA SER A 141 29.47 -30.31 15.48
C SER A 141 29.61 -29.31 16.62
N LEU A 142 29.33 -28.03 16.38
CA LEU A 142 29.37 -27.00 17.42
C LEU A 142 28.23 -27.19 18.41
N PHE A 143 27.00 -27.40 17.94
CA PHE A 143 25.84 -27.60 18.81
C PHE A 143 25.97 -28.84 19.68
N ASN A 144 26.47 -29.94 19.13
CA ASN A 144 26.74 -31.15 19.89
C ASN A 144 27.72 -30.90 21.05
N ASP A 145 28.82 -30.18 20.78
CA ASP A 145 29.76 -29.79 21.83
C ASP A 145 29.12 -28.80 22.83
N ALA A 146 28.33 -27.84 22.35
CA ALA A 146 27.68 -26.82 23.18
C ALA A 146 26.68 -27.46 24.17
N PHE A 147 25.84 -28.38 23.70
CA PHE A 147 24.91 -29.13 24.56
C PHE A 147 25.66 -30.04 25.54
N ALA A 148 26.72 -30.72 25.08
CA ALA A 148 27.56 -31.53 25.97
C ALA A 148 28.24 -30.69 27.06
N VAL A 149 28.64 -29.45 26.75
CA VAL A 149 29.18 -28.51 27.73
C VAL A 149 28.07 -28.00 28.66
N ALA A 150 26.89 -27.64 28.15
CA ALA A 150 25.74 -27.21 28.96
C ALA A 150 25.38 -28.25 30.02
N ILE A 151 25.37 -29.54 29.67
CA ILE A 151 25.15 -30.65 30.61
C ILE A 151 26.19 -30.68 31.73
N LYS A 152 27.47 -30.40 31.42
CA LYS A 152 28.53 -30.29 32.45
C LYS A 152 28.32 -29.11 33.39
N TYR A 153 27.67 -28.05 32.91
CA TYR A 153 27.25 -26.91 33.72
C TYR A 153 25.91 -27.16 34.45
N GLY A 154 25.35 -28.36 34.34
CA GLY A 154 24.13 -28.79 35.02
C GLY A 154 22.84 -28.30 34.37
N ILE A 155 22.91 -27.83 33.11
CA ILE A 155 21.73 -27.48 32.30
C ILE A 155 21.36 -28.70 31.48
N ASP A 156 20.11 -29.15 31.61
CA ASP A 156 19.56 -30.21 30.78
C ASP A 156 18.87 -29.60 29.54
N PRO A 157 19.41 -29.76 28.31
CA PRO A 157 18.78 -29.23 27.11
C PRO A 157 17.37 -29.76 26.89
N LEU A 158 17.05 -30.97 27.37
CA LEU A 158 15.70 -31.55 27.25
C LEU A 158 14.66 -30.85 28.13
N GLU A 159 15.06 -30.00 29.09
CA GLU A 159 14.13 -29.14 29.81
C GLU A 159 13.38 -28.17 28.86
N PHE A 160 14.02 -27.83 27.74
CA PHE A 160 13.59 -26.84 26.75
C PHE A 160 12.94 -27.46 25.51
N ASP A 161 12.82 -28.80 25.47
CA ASP A 161 12.13 -29.57 24.42
C ASP A 161 10.66 -29.76 24.84
N GLU A 162 9.80 -28.78 24.55
CA GLU A 162 8.39 -28.82 24.98
C GLU A 162 7.51 -29.68 24.05
N ASP A 163 7.98 -30.00 22.83
CA ASP A 163 7.27 -30.87 21.88
C ASP A 163 7.71 -32.34 21.89
N GLY A 164 8.81 -32.65 22.59
CA GLY A 164 9.35 -33.99 22.75
C GLY A 164 10.07 -34.52 21.51
N ASN A 165 10.56 -33.64 20.63
CA ASN A 165 11.28 -34.01 19.42
C ASN A 165 12.76 -34.37 19.67
N GLY A 166 13.25 -34.18 20.90
CA GLY A 166 14.61 -34.46 21.32
C GLY A 166 15.55 -33.25 21.29
N PHE A 167 15.06 -32.06 20.95
CA PHE A 167 15.84 -30.83 20.84
C PHE A 167 15.14 -29.64 21.52
N PRO A 168 15.89 -28.66 22.04
CA PRO A 168 15.30 -27.43 22.56
C PRO A 168 14.49 -26.67 21.50
N ASP A 169 13.28 -26.26 21.83
CA ASP A 169 12.36 -25.57 20.92
C ASP A 169 12.89 -24.21 20.43
N LEU A 170 13.55 -23.50 21.35
CA LEU A 170 14.15 -22.19 21.11
C LEU A 170 15.50 -22.07 21.83
N THR A 171 16.56 -21.93 21.04
CA THR A 171 17.93 -21.74 21.54
C THR A 171 18.47 -20.38 21.13
N ILE A 172 19.16 -19.71 22.04
CA ILE A 172 19.90 -18.48 21.79
C ILE A 172 21.38 -18.76 22.04
N ILE A 173 22.17 -18.64 20.99
CA ILE A 173 23.62 -18.70 21.06
C ILE A 173 24.17 -17.29 21.25
N ILE A 174 25.09 -17.14 22.19
CA ILE A 174 25.84 -15.91 22.35
C ILE A 174 27.32 -16.20 22.12
N TRP A 175 27.91 -15.56 21.11
CA TRP A 175 29.32 -15.76 20.75
C TRP A 175 30.21 -14.80 21.51
N ALA A 176 31.30 -15.32 22.07
CA ALA A 176 32.44 -14.48 22.43
C ALA A 176 33.02 -13.84 21.16
N GLY A 177 33.22 -12.53 21.17
CA GLY A 177 33.69 -11.75 20.01
C GLY A 177 32.58 -11.14 19.17
N ASN A 178 33.00 -10.24 18.26
CA ASN A 178 32.08 -9.42 17.47
C ASN A 178 31.45 -10.19 16.29
N SER A 179 30.17 -9.91 16.01
CA SER A 179 29.46 -10.46 14.84
C SER A 179 29.92 -9.84 13.50
N TRP A 180 29.63 -10.53 12.39
CA TRP A 180 29.96 -10.07 11.02
C TRP A 180 29.28 -8.77 10.62
N THR A 181 28.02 -8.57 11.03
CA THR A 181 27.23 -7.33 10.85
C THR A 181 27.95 -6.09 11.40
N VAL A 182 28.85 -6.37 12.33
CA VAL A 182 29.56 -5.45 13.19
C VAL A 182 31.06 -5.38 12.79
N GLY A 183 31.43 -6.01 11.67
CA GLY A 183 32.81 -6.06 11.18
C GLY A 183 33.71 -6.99 11.99
N GLY A 184 33.13 -7.86 12.81
CA GLY A 184 33.79 -8.97 13.48
C GLY A 184 33.84 -10.23 12.62
N ASP A 185 34.12 -11.35 13.27
CA ASP A 185 34.37 -12.65 12.65
C ASP A 185 33.41 -13.76 13.13
N LYS A 186 32.43 -13.44 13.99
CA LYS A 186 31.44 -14.39 14.51
C LYS A 186 30.12 -14.36 13.74
N PRO A 187 29.44 -15.52 13.61
CA PRO A 187 28.15 -15.63 12.93
C PRO A 187 27.06 -15.14 13.87
N GLY A 188 26.81 -13.83 13.95
CA GLY A 188 25.79 -13.26 14.83
C GLY A 188 24.76 -12.41 14.08
N ASP A 189 23.68 -12.12 14.79
CA ASP A 189 22.60 -11.19 14.47
C ASP A 189 21.64 -11.69 13.39
N PHE A 190 21.14 -12.92 13.60
CA PHE A 190 20.08 -13.52 12.79
C PHE A 190 19.36 -14.63 13.55
N THR A 191 18.13 -14.92 13.15
CA THR A 191 17.38 -16.14 13.48
C THR A 191 17.38 -17.10 12.29
N MET A 192 17.60 -18.39 12.57
CA MET A 192 17.46 -19.45 11.59
C MET A 192 16.53 -20.56 12.08
N PRO A 193 15.57 -21.02 11.25
CA PRO A 193 14.86 -22.26 11.52
C PRO A 193 15.81 -23.44 11.23
N MET A 194 15.93 -24.36 12.17
CA MET A 194 16.67 -25.61 11.98
C MET A 194 15.74 -26.83 12.17
N GLU A 195 16.20 -28.00 11.73
CA GLU A 195 15.51 -29.28 12.03
C GLU A 195 15.39 -29.52 13.55
N VAL A 196 16.25 -28.87 14.34
CA VAL A 196 16.36 -28.99 15.81
C VAL A 196 15.60 -27.90 16.58
N GLY A 197 14.82 -27.04 15.92
CA GLY A 197 14.13 -25.90 16.53
C GLY A 197 14.58 -24.54 15.99
N ASN A 198 14.08 -23.45 16.57
CA ASN A 198 14.51 -22.10 16.19
C ASN A 198 15.81 -21.74 16.93
N VAL A 199 16.80 -21.27 16.19
CA VAL A 199 18.07 -20.80 16.75
C VAL A 199 18.26 -19.33 16.48
N ILE A 200 18.50 -18.56 17.54
CA ILE A 200 18.91 -17.17 17.46
C ILE A 200 20.41 -17.12 17.69
N SER A 201 21.12 -16.41 16.81
CA SER A 201 22.56 -16.24 16.88
C SER A 201 22.89 -14.79 17.20
N ILE A 202 23.61 -14.50 18.28
CA ILE A 202 23.95 -13.13 18.70
C ILE A 202 25.43 -13.01 19.02
N GLY A 203 26.13 -12.06 18.38
CA GLY A 203 27.51 -11.73 18.73
C GLY A 203 27.59 -10.61 19.78
N GLU A 204 28.78 -10.37 20.32
CA GLU A 204 29.03 -9.13 21.05
C GLU A 204 29.05 -7.94 20.06
N ASP A 205 28.65 -6.73 20.48
CA ASP A 205 28.88 -5.49 19.72
C ASP A 205 29.61 -4.46 20.57
N VAL A 206 30.93 -4.67 20.68
CA VAL A 206 31.79 -3.81 21.51
C VAL A 206 31.93 -2.39 20.98
N ARG A 207 31.54 -2.10 19.73
CA ARG A 207 31.74 -0.79 19.08
C ARG A 207 30.74 0.24 19.58
N VAL A 208 29.54 -0.19 19.92
CA VAL A 208 28.52 0.64 20.61
C VAL A 208 28.52 0.42 22.13
N GLY A 209 29.52 -0.30 22.65
CA GLY A 209 29.78 -0.44 24.07
C GLY A 209 28.88 -1.43 24.81
N GLY A 210 28.34 -2.48 24.16
CA GLY A 210 27.50 -3.44 24.86
C GLY A 210 26.96 -4.63 24.07
N PHE A 211 25.99 -5.30 24.69
CA PHE A 211 25.23 -6.41 24.11
C PHE A 211 24.14 -5.88 23.16
N PRO A 212 23.97 -6.42 21.94
CA PRO A 212 23.07 -5.88 20.92
C PRO A 212 21.60 -6.22 21.22
N LEU A 213 21.08 -5.69 22.33
CA LEU A 213 19.76 -6.04 22.83
C LEU A 213 18.65 -5.73 21.80
N ILE A 214 18.70 -4.60 21.09
CA ILE A 214 17.66 -4.28 20.11
C ILE A 214 17.59 -5.30 18.98
N THR A 215 18.74 -5.77 18.49
CA THR A 215 18.84 -6.85 17.50
C THR A 215 18.31 -8.14 18.08
N LEU A 216 18.67 -8.50 19.32
CA LEU A 216 18.08 -9.65 19.98
C LEU A 216 16.55 -9.53 20.06
N LEU A 217 15.99 -8.37 20.41
CA LEU A 217 14.54 -8.18 20.44
C LEU A 217 13.93 -8.49 19.07
N HIS A 218 14.51 -7.96 17.99
CA HIS A 218 14.06 -8.17 16.60
C HIS A 218 14.11 -9.66 16.21
N GLU A 219 15.27 -10.29 16.38
CA GLU A 219 15.47 -11.70 16.02
C GLU A 219 14.60 -12.64 16.86
N TYR A 220 14.40 -12.31 18.13
CA TYR A 220 13.50 -13.04 19.00
C TYR A 220 12.05 -12.97 18.54
N PHE A 221 11.63 -11.85 17.92
CA PHE A 221 10.28 -11.73 17.38
C PHE A 221 10.03 -12.74 16.26
N HIS A 222 10.99 -12.90 15.34
CA HIS A 222 10.93 -13.96 14.33
C HIS A 222 10.81 -15.36 14.94
N ALA A 223 11.61 -15.61 15.99
CA ALA A 223 11.69 -16.91 16.63
C ALA A 223 10.40 -17.32 17.37
N MET A 224 9.49 -16.39 17.65
CA MET A 224 8.19 -16.67 18.31
C MET A 224 7.09 -17.23 17.40
N GLY A 225 7.34 -17.39 16.09
CA GLY A 225 6.44 -18.11 15.19
C GLY A 225 5.92 -17.30 14.01
N GLU A 226 6.68 -17.31 12.91
CA GLU A 226 6.27 -16.74 11.61
C GLU A 226 5.82 -15.28 11.68
N LEU A 227 6.49 -14.50 12.53
CA LEU A 227 6.39 -13.04 12.54
C LEU A 227 7.50 -12.50 11.63
N TRP A 228 7.16 -11.60 10.71
CA TRP A 228 8.02 -11.25 9.58
C TRP A 228 8.35 -9.76 9.55
N ASP A 229 9.42 -9.45 8.83
CA ASP A 229 9.83 -8.07 8.60
C ASP A 229 8.80 -7.23 7.86
N LEU A 230 8.77 -5.96 8.23
CA LEU A 230 7.99 -4.91 7.61
C LEU A 230 8.86 -3.95 6.79
N TYR A 231 10.17 -4.13 6.70
CA TYR A 231 10.97 -3.41 5.71
C TYR A 231 10.89 -4.05 4.32
N ASP A 232 11.22 -3.27 3.29
CA ASP A 232 11.24 -3.70 1.90
C ASP A 232 12.66 -4.16 1.53
N TYR A 233 12.84 -5.46 1.27
CA TYR A 233 14.15 -6.04 0.93
C TYR A 233 14.65 -5.65 -0.47
N SER A 234 13.82 -4.98 -1.29
CA SER A 234 14.31 -4.36 -2.53
C SER A 234 15.04 -3.03 -2.26
N TYR A 235 14.94 -2.50 -1.04
CA TYR A 235 15.48 -1.21 -0.61
C TYR A 235 15.01 -0.03 -1.48
N THR A 236 13.80 -0.14 -2.06
CA THR A 236 13.21 0.92 -2.90
C THR A 236 12.15 1.74 -2.18
N SER A 237 11.74 1.30 -0.99
CA SER A 237 10.80 2.00 -0.13
C SER A 237 11.09 1.73 1.34
N ASP A 238 10.51 2.55 2.22
CA ASP A 238 10.57 2.36 3.67
C ASP A 238 9.13 2.33 4.21
N PRO A 239 8.40 1.20 4.12
CA PRO A 239 6.94 1.24 4.29
C PRO A 239 6.47 1.62 5.69
N VAL A 240 7.22 1.23 6.73
CA VAL A 240 6.82 1.41 8.14
C VAL A 240 7.81 2.29 8.91
N GLY A 241 9.06 2.42 8.46
CA GLY A 241 10.04 3.31 9.06
C GLY A 241 10.36 2.98 10.50
N GLY A 242 10.38 4.00 11.36
CA GLY A 242 10.67 3.87 12.79
C GLY A 242 9.51 3.44 13.66
N TRP A 243 8.34 3.13 13.09
CA TRP A 243 7.13 2.83 13.87
C TRP A 243 7.00 1.37 14.34
N ASP A 244 7.91 0.49 13.91
CA ASP A 244 7.92 -0.92 14.29
C ASP A 244 9.34 -1.50 14.37
N LEU A 245 9.58 -2.36 15.35
CA LEU A 245 10.83 -3.10 15.57
C LEU A 245 11.21 -3.98 14.37
N MET A 246 10.22 -4.47 13.63
CA MET A 246 10.41 -5.33 12.45
C MET A 246 10.58 -4.51 11.16
N ALA A 247 10.67 -3.18 11.25
CA ALA A 247 10.86 -2.28 10.10
C ALA A 247 12.28 -1.70 10.06
N ALA A 248 12.55 -0.83 9.08
CA ALA A 248 13.90 -0.32 8.81
C ALA A 248 14.47 0.55 9.95
N GLY A 249 13.62 1.11 10.81
CA GLY A 249 14.05 1.95 11.92
C GLY A 249 14.86 1.23 13.00
N VAL A 250 14.86 -0.11 13.03
CA VAL A 250 15.69 -0.89 13.96
C VAL A 250 17.18 -0.52 13.86
N TRP A 251 17.66 -0.23 12.66
CA TRP A 251 19.05 0.16 12.38
C TRP A 251 19.42 1.53 12.94
N ASP A 252 18.43 2.38 13.15
CA ASP A 252 18.56 3.70 13.78
C ASP A 252 18.19 3.66 15.27
N GLY A 253 17.87 2.49 15.84
CA GLY A 253 17.53 2.35 17.25
C GLY A 253 16.07 2.69 17.59
N TYR A 254 15.19 2.83 16.58
CA TYR A 254 13.75 2.88 16.81
C TYR A 254 13.24 1.50 17.22
N CYS A 255 12.31 1.50 18.17
CA CYS A 255 11.80 0.28 18.79
C CYS A 255 10.29 0.41 19.06
N GLY A 256 9.69 -0.65 19.57
CA GLY A 256 8.26 -0.78 19.79
C GLY A 256 7.60 -1.60 18.68
N ILE A 257 6.51 -2.28 19.03
CA ILE A 257 5.78 -3.18 18.12
C ILE A 257 4.42 -2.54 17.85
N ASN A 258 4.10 -2.29 16.58
CA ASN A 258 2.81 -1.77 16.16
C ASN A 258 1.69 -2.79 16.38
N SER A 259 0.44 -2.33 16.41
CA SER A 259 -0.70 -3.19 16.67
C SER A 259 -0.93 -4.26 15.59
N TYR A 260 -0.49 -4.05 14.34
CA TYR A 260 -0.55 -5.08 13.30
C TYR A 260 0.29 -6.30 13.69
N GLN A 261 1.52 -6.09 14.11
CA GLN A 261 2.42 -7.17 14.58
C GLN A 261 1.92 -7.80 15.88
N ARG A 262 1.41 -6.98 16.82
CA ARG A 262 0.77 -7.50 18.04
C ARG A 262 -0.45 -8.38 17.70
N TRP A 263 -1.22 -8.05 16.67
CA TRP A 263 -2.35 -8.85 16.21
C TRP A 263 -1.89 -10.16 15.59
N LYS A 264 -0.86 -10.14 14.73
CA LYS A 264 -0.25 -11.37 14.19
C LYS A 264 0.33 -12.27 15.28
N ALA A 265 0.82 -11.67 16.37
CA ALA A 265 1.25 -12.38 17.58
C ALA A 265 0.10 -12.68 18.56
N ASN A 266 -1.18 -12.56 18.18
CA ASN A 266 -2.35 -12.81 19.04
C ASN A 266 -2.37 -12.05 20.39
N TRP A 267 -1.64 -10.94 20.51
CA TRP A 267 -1.61 -10.12 21.72
C TRP A 267 -2.76 -9.11 21.80
N ILE A 268 -3.38 -8.81 20.65
CA ILE A 268 -4.49 -7.88 20.51
C ILE A 268 -5.43 -8.39 19.42
N GLU A 269 -6.72 -8.09 19.52
CA GLU A 269 -7.71 -8.38 18.48
C GLU A 269 -8.22 -7.04 17.90
N PRO A 270 -8.26 -6.86 16.57
CA PRO A 270 -8.75 -5.64 15.96
C PRO A 270 -10.27 -5.46 16.15
N GLU A 271 -10.68 -4.26 16.52
CA GLU A 271 -12.08 -3.84 16.45
C GLU A 271 -12.36 -3.34 15.02
N THR A 272 -13.21 -4.05 14.27
CA THR A 272 -13.62 -3.60 12.94
C THR A 272 -14.72 -2.56 13.06
N ILE A 273 -14.50 -1.35 12.54
CA ILE A 273 -15.48 -0.26 12.56
C ILE A 273 -15.87 0.16 11.14
N THR A 274 -17.18 0.27 10.89
CA THR A 274 -17.73 0.66 9.59
C THR A 274 -18.72 1.80 9.66
N GLU A 275 -19.27 2.11 10.84
CA GLU A 275 -20.30 3.12 10.98
C GLU A 275 -19.70 4.53 11.12
N PRO A 276 -20.29 5.57 10.50
CA PRO A 276 -19.89 6.95 10.77
C PRO A 276 -20.09 7.30 12.25
N GLY A 277 -19.11 7.94 12.86
CA GLY A 277 -19.17 8.28 14.28
C GLY A 277 -17.86 8.83 14.83
N THR A 278 -17.88 9.23 16.10
CA THR A 278 -16.66 9.58 16.84
C THR A 278 -16.20 8.36 17.62
N TYR A 279 -14.93 8.01 17.46
CA TYR A 279 -14.26 6.88 18.08
C TYR A 279 -13.15 7.37 19.01
N GLU A 280 -12.86 6.58 20.03
CA GLU A 280 -11.80 6.82 20.99
C GLU A 280 -10.74 5.73 20.84
N VAL A 281 -9.48 6.12 20.68
CA VAL A 281 -8.32 5.24 20.62
C VAL A 281 -7.37 5.60 21.76
N ASP A 282 -7.20 4.65 22.68
CA ASP A 282 -6.30 4.76 23.81
C ASP A 282 -4.88 4.34 23.43
N ASP A 283 -3.93 4.78 24.24
CA ASP A 283 -2.52 4.47 24.10
C ASP A 283 -2.24 2.96 24.07
N LEU A 284 -1.58 2.52 23.00
CA LEU A 284 -1.21 1.13 22.78
C LEU A 284 -0.36 0.55 23.92
N ASN A 285 0.42 1.35 24.65
CA ASN A 285 1.20 0.87 25.82
C ASN A 285 0.66 1.38 27.17
N GLY A 286 -0.48 2.09 27.20
CA GLY A 286 -1.10 2.58 28.44
C GLY A 286 -1.94 1.51 29.14
N ASP A 287 -2.57 1.82 30.28
CA ASP A 287 -3.39 0.86 31.07
C ASP A 287 -4.83 0.67 30.53
N GLY A 288 -5.10 1.13 29.31
CA GLY A 288 -6.43 1.09 28.69
C GLY A 288 -6.74 -0.26 28.01
N PRO A 289 -7.85 -0.32 27.24
CA PRO A 289 -8.19 -1.50 26.45
C PRO A 289 -7.20 -1.86 25.32
N HIS A 290 -6.23 -1.00 25.03
CA HIS A 290 -5.24 -1.09 23.97
C HIS A 290 -5.89 -1.23 22.59
N LYS A 291 -6.72 -0.27 22.16
CA LYS A 291 -7.50 -0.44 20.93
C LYS A 291 -6.66 -0.41 19.64
N MET A 292 -7.00 -1.33 18.75
CA MET A 292 -6.60 -1.34 17.34
C MET A 292 -7.86 -1.32 16.48
N TYR A 293 -8.04 -0.29 15.66
CA TYR A 293 -9.16 -0.23 14.74
C TYR A 293 -8.78 -0.74 13.36
N LYS A 294 -9.56 -1.68 12.82
CA LYS A 294 -9.54 -2.10 11.40
C LYS A 294 -10.70 -1.41 10.68
N ILE A 295 -10.39 -0.62 9.66
CA ILE A 295 -11.39 0.16 8.93
C ILE A 295 -11.34 -0.22 7.44
N PRO A 296 -12.28 -1.04 6.93
CA PRO A 296 -12.29 -1.47 5.53
C PRO A 296 -12.32 -0.29 4.55
N LEU A 297 -11.49 -0.32 3.50
CA LEU A 297 -11.51 0.72 2.48
C LEU A 297 -12.67 0.51 1.50
N PRO A 298 -13.55 1.50 1.29
CA PRO A 298 -14.58 1.43 0.27
C PRO A 298 -13.97 1.16 -1.12
N GLY A 299 -14.53 0.17 -1.83
CA GLY A 299 -14.03 -0.21 -3.16
C GLY A 299 -12.87 -1.19 -3.14
N SER A 300 -12.59 -1.84 -2.01
CA SER A 300 -11.72 -3.00 -1.92
C SER A 300 -12.29 -4.02 -0.93
N ASN A 301 -12.04 -5.31 -1.17
CA ASN A 301 -12.39 -6.38 -0.23
C ASN A 301 -11.20 -6.77 0.67
N ASP A 302 -10.00 -6.39 0.27
CA ASP A 302 -8.75 -6.87 0.85
C ASP A 302 -7.91 -5.73 1.45
N GLU A 303 -8.29 -4.47 1.20
CA GLU A 303 -7.53 -3.31 1.67
C GLU A 303 -8.29 -2.55 2.76
N TRP A 304 -7.56 -2.09 3.77
CA TRP A 304 -8.12 -1.49 4.97
C TRP A 304 -7.11 -0.56 5.66
N LEU A 305 -7.61 0.31 6.53
CA LEU A 305 -6.77 1.14 7.39
C LEU A 305 -6.69 0.57 8.80
N LEU A 306 -5.48 0.53 9.35
CA LEU A 306 -5.24 0.34 10.77
C LEU A 306 -5.14 1.71 11.43
N VAL A 307 -5.83 1.92 12.55
CA VAL A 307 -5.65 3.12 13.40
C VAL A 307 -5.26 2.69 14.82
N GLU A 308 -4.19 3.29 15.33
CA GLU A 308 -3.67 3.11 16.69
C GLU A 308 -3.21 4.46 17.29
N ASN A 309 -3.08 4.53 18.62
CA ASN A 309 -2.46 5.66 19.31
C ASN A 309 -1.15 5.20 19.96
N ARG A 310 -0.05 5.88 19.67
CA ARG A 310 1.29 5.52 20.12
C ARG A 310 1.84 6.64 21.01
N GLN A 311 2.38 6.28 22.17
CA GLN A 311 3.07 7.20 23.07
C GLN A 311 4.46 6.63 23.39
N ARG A 312 5.49 7.48 23.42
CA ARG A 312 6.90 7.11 23.63
C ARG A 312 7.23 6.66 25.08
N HIS A 313 6.52 5.67 25.59
CA HIS A 313 6.79 4.99 26.85
C HIS A 313 6.43 3.50 26.76
N GLY A 314 6.62 2.72 27.83
CA GLY A 314 6.47 1.26 27.78
C GLY A 314 7.39 0.64 26.71
N GLY A 315 6.86 -0.29 25.90
CA GLY A 315 7.60 -0.87 24.77
C GLY A 315 8.05 0.17 23.74
N ASP A 316 7.27 1.23 23.54
CA ASP A 316 7.57 2.36 22.66
C ASP A 316 8.53 3.39 23.27
N GLY A 317 8.99 3.18 24.51
CA GLY A 317 10.04 3.98 25.16
C GLY A 317 11.42 3.31 25.16
N TYR A 318 11.52 2.09 24.59
CA TYR A 318 12.79 1.38 24.48
C TYR A 318 13.71 2.04 23.46
N PHE A 319 14.99 2.21 23.79
CA PHE A 319 15.99 2.88 22.93
C PHE A 319 15.54 4.27 22.46
N GLN A 320 15.42 4.53 21.15
CA GLN A 320 14.83 5.78 20.62
C GLN A 320 13.30 5.79 20.70
N GLY A 321 12.69 4.63 20.91
CA GLY A 321 11.25 4.43 20.99
C GLY A 321 10.56 4.44 19.63
N CYS A 322 9.26 4.68 19.63
CA CYS A 322 8.55 5.05 18.41
C CYS A 322 8.88 6.51 18.03
N PRO A 323 8.64 6.96 16.79
CA PRO A 323 9.06 8.27 16.30
C PRO A 323 8.26 9.46 16.83
N GLY A 324 7.18 9.26 17.60
CA GLY A 324 6.39 10.36 18.12
C GLY A 324 5.22 9.91 18.97
N ASN A 325 4.53 10.89 19.55
CA ASN A 325 3.30 10.68 20.28
C ASN A 325 2.12 11.07 19.40
N GLY A 326 1.07 10.26 19.36
CA GLY A 326 -0.16 10.56 18.65
C GLY A 326 -0.74 9.38 17.88
N MET A 327 -1.79 9.67 17.12
CA MET A 327 -2.48 8.66 16.33
C MET A 327 -1.69 8.34 15.07
N VAL A 328 -1.51 7.06 14.76
CA VAL A 328 -0.82 6.58 13.57
C VAL A 328 -1.80 5.77 12.74
N VAL A 329 -1.74 5.95 11.42
CA VAL A 329 -2.60 5.25 10.47
C VAL A 329 -1.74 4.44 9.53
N TYR A 330 -2.09 3.18 9.30
CA TYR A 330 -1.44 2.33 8.30
C TYR A 330 -2.46 1.90 7.25
N HIS A 331 -2.01 1.72 6.02
CA HIS A 331 -2.76 1.07 4.96
C HIS A 331 -2.25 -0.35 4.82
N VAL A 332 -3.16 -1.33 4.91
CA VAL A 332 -2.87 -2.76 4.82
C VAL A 332 -3.54 -3.36 3.59
N ASP A 333 -2.83 -4.25 2.91
CA ASP A 333 -3.27 -5.00 1.73
C ASP A 333 -3.24 -6.51 2.01
N ASP A 334 -4.39 -7.09 2.40
CA ASP A 334 -4.55 -8.51 2.72
C ASP A 334 -4.49 -9.43 1.50
N ARG A 335 -4.39 -8.90 0.26
CA ARG A 335 -4.10 -9.75 -0.92
C ARG A 335 -2.70 -10.37 -0.82
N ARG A 336 -1.82 -9.74 -0.04
CA ARG A 336 -0.50 -10.26 0.28
C ARG A 336 -0.61 -11.16 1.49
N GLU A 337 -0.24 -12.41 1.30
CA GLU A 337 -0.08 -13.35 2.41
C GLU A 337 0.99 -12.81 3.37
N TYR A 338 0.67 -12.79 4.67
CA TYR A 338 1.61 -12.37 5.71
C TYR A 338 2.69 -13.44 5.89
N LYS A 339 3.80 -13.29 5.16
CA LYS A 339 4.95 -14.21 5.14
C LYS A 339 6.27 -13.46 4.97
N HIS A 340 7.39 -14.19 5.05
CA HIS A 340 8.72 -13.62 4.76
C HIS A 340 8.71 -12.79 3.46
N LEU A 341 9.37 -11.63 3.50
CA LEU A 341 9.35 -10.60 2.44
C LEU A 341 8.01 -9.87 2.25
N PHE A 342 7.16 -9.81 3.28
CA PHE A 342 5.80 -9.25 3.23
C PHE A 342 5.69 -7.90 2.51
N ASN A 343 6.62 -6.99 2.79
CA ASN A 343 6.64 -5.64 2.21
C ASN A 343 7.52 -5.49 0.97
N THR A 344 8.21 -6.55 0.54
CA THR A 344 9.16 -6.47 -0.56
C THR A 344 8.46 -6.26 -1.89
N ARG A 345 8.83 -5.21 -2.63
CA ARG A 345 8.25 -4.97 -3.96
C ARG A 345 8.83 -5.94 -4.98
N THR A 346 7.97 -6.56 -5.77
CA THR A 346 8.34 -7.47 -6.87
C THR A 346 7.69 -7.04 -8.18
N LYS A 347 7.91 -7.78 -9.26
CA LYS A 347 7.23 -7.54 -10.54
C LYS A 347 5.70 -7.73 -10.40
N GLU A 348 5.30 -8.70 -9.59
CA GLU A 348 3.93 -9.08 -9.27
C GLU A 348 3.31 -8.12 -8.24
N TRP A 349 4.11 -7.67 -7.26
CA TRP A 349 3.67 -6.78 -6.19
C TRP A 349 4.35 -5.42 -6.27
N ARG A 350 3.70 -4.47 -6.94
CA ARG A 350 4.21 -3.09 -7.06
C ARG A 350 3.96 -2.25 -5.80
N THR A 351 3.04 -2.67 -4.96
CA THR A 351 2.66 -2.05 -3.69
C THR A 351 3.18 -2.88 -2.52
N VAL A 352 3.18 -2.28 -1.34
CA VAL A 352 3.64 -2.89 -0.07
C VAL A 352 2.43 -3.50 0.66
N GLY A 353 2.67 -4.48 1.54
CA GLY A 353 1.60 -5.17 2.28
C GLY A 353 1.05 -4.36 3.45
N ILE A 354 1.91 -3.56 4.08
CA ILE A 354 1.53 -2.54 5.06
C ILE A 354 2.43 -1.32 4.88
N GLU A 355 1.83 -0.12 4.86
CA GLU A 355 2.55 1.15 4.92
C GLU A 355 1.96 2.10 5.94
N VAL A 356 2.81 2.91 6.57
CA VAL A 356 2.37 4.02 7.41
C VAL A 356 1.99 5.21 6.52
N LEU A 357 0.83 5.79 6.80
CA LEU A 357 0.32 6.93 6.07
C LEU A 357 0.90 8.22 6.68
N ASP A 358 2.09 8.62 6.21
CA ASP A 358 2.84 9.77 6.72
C ASP A 358 2.53 11.08 5.98
N PRO A 359 1.74 12.01 6.54
CA PRO A 359 1.43 13.29 5.90
C PRO A 359 2.62 14.27 5.90
N GLY A 360 3.69 14.01 6.66
CA GLY A 360 4.85 14.89 6.74
C GLY A 360 6.06 14.43 5.90
N GLY A 361 6.09 13.17 5.47
CA GLY A 361 7.08 12.63 4.53
C GLY A 361 8.53 12.66 5.01
N SER A 362 8.78 12.60 6.32
CA SER A 362 10.15 12.58 6.85
C SER A 362 10.78 11.20 6.73
N PRO A 363 12.12 11.09 6.60
CA PRO A 363 12.80 9.79 6.65
C PRO A 363 12.41 8.98 7.89
N LEU A 364 12.30 7.66 7.77
CA LEU A 364 11.79 6.74 8.81
C LEU A 364 10.38 7.09 9.30
N HIS A 365 9.62 7.85 8.51
CA HIS A 365 8.27 8.28 8.84
C HIS A 365 8.14 9.01 10.18
N ARG A 366 9.18 9.76 10.58
CA ARG A 366 9.22 10.47 11.87
C ARG A 366 8.09 11.48 12.08
N THR A 367 7.36 11.83 11.03
CA THR A 367 6.26 12.77 11.04
C THR A 367 4.90 12.14 10.78
N ALA A 368 4.78 10.81 10.87
CA ALA A 368 3.53 10.14 10.52
C ALA A 368 2.39 10.32 11.52
N MET A 369 2.69 10.79 12.74
CA MET A 369 1.69 10.98 13.77
C MET A 369 0.70 12.11 13.42
N TYR A 370 -0.57 11.83 13.66
CA TYR A 370 -1.69 12.76 13.60
C TYR A 370 -2.02 13.32 14.98
N GLY A 371 -2.56 14.53 14.99
CA GLY A 371 -2.97 15.24 16.21
C GLY A 371 -3.24 16.72 15.95
N ASP A 372 -4.22 17.28 16.66
CA ASP A 372 -4.60 18.70 16.54
C ASP A 372 -3.47 19.66 16.89
N ASN A 373 -2.68 19.32 17.91
CA ASN A 373 -1.45 20.02 18.28
C ASN A 373 -0.36 20.02 17.19
N TYR A 374 -0.48 19.16 16.17
CA TYR A 374 0.40 19.14 14.99
C TYR A 374 -0.25 19.74 13.74
N GLY A 375 -1.53 20.17 13.81
CA GLY A 375 -2.32 20.57 12.65
C GLY A 375 -2.65 19.44 11.67
N LYS A 376 -2.44 18.18 12.08
CA LYS A 376 -2.66 16.98 11.26
C LYS A 376 -3.94 16.29 11.71
N VAL A 377 -5.08 16.84 11.28
CA VAL A 377 -6.41 16.49 11.82
C VAL A 377 -7.34 15.81 10.82
N VAL A 378 -6.86 15.52 9.60
CA VAL A 378 -7.65 14.92 8.52
C VAL A 378 -6.77 13.96 7.71
N ILE A 379 -7.32 12.81 7.36
CA ILE A 379 -6.86 11.94 6.27
C ILE A 379 -8.08 11.46 5.47
N SER A 380 -8.00 11.51 4.14
CA SER A 380 -9.12 11.17 3.25
C SER A 380 -8.62 10.75 1.87
N ALA A 381 -9.54 10.55 0.91
CA ALA A 381 -9.17 10.36 -0.49
C ALA A 381 -8.39 11.54 -1.12
N ASP A 382 -8.39 12.70 -0.46
CA ASP A 382 -7.83 13.95 -0.97
C ASP A 382 -6.50 14.33 -0.31
N SER A 383 -6.08 13.61 0.74
CA SER A 383 -4.81 13.83 1.41
C SER A 383 -3.65 13.21 0.65
N ILE A 384 -2.42 13.55 1.02
CA ILE A 384 -1.21 12.85 0.59
C ILE A 384 -0.46 12.43 1.85
N PRO A 385 -0.31 11.12 2.13
CA PRO A 385 -0.95 9.99 1.44
C PRO A 385 -2.48 9.97 1.63
N ASN A 386 -3.20 9.23 0.77
CA ASN A 386 -4.68 9.18 0.74
C ASN A 386 -5.24 7.84 1.25
N THR A 387 -6.56 7.81 1.46
CA THR A 387 -7.32 6.61 1.87
C THR A 387 -7.97 5.89 0.69
N LEU A 388 -7.36 5.90 -0.49
CA LEU A 388 -7.86 5.13 -1.63
C LEU A 388 -7.17 3.76 -1.67
N PRO A 389 -7.89 2.70 -2.07
CA PRO A 389 -7.26 1.40 -2.29
C PRO A 389 -6.26 1.47 -3.45
N TYR A 390 -5.22 0.63 -3.42
CA TYR A 390 -4.26 0.51 -4.51
C TYR A 390 -4.94 0.01 -5.79
N VAL A 391 -5.86 -0.96 -5.67
CA VAL A 391 -6.67 -1.43 -6.78
C VAL A 391 -8.10 -0.95 -6.59
N LYS A 392 -8.45 0.09 -7.35
CA LYS A 392 -9.75 0.75 -7.28
C LYS A 392 -10.83 -0.14 -7.90
N ASN A 393 -11.88 -0.42 -7.12
CA ASN A 393 -13.20 -0.81 -7.62
C ASN A 393 -14.13 0.42 -7.70
N ASP A 394 -15.28 0.28 -8.38
CA ASP A 394 -16.30 1.29 -8.69
C ASP A 394 -17.06 1.87 -7.48
N SER A 395 -16.44 1.94 -6.29
CA SER A 395 -17.04 2.56 -5.11
C SER A 395 -17.22 4.07 -5.30
N LYS A 396 -18.46 4.51 -5.23
CA LYS A 396 -18.84 5.92 -5.03
C LYS A 396 -18.80 6.35 -3.56
N LYS A 397 -18.03 5.68 -2.72
CA LYS A 397 -17.71 6.15 -1.36
C LYS A 397 -16.21 6.14 -1.18
N THR A 398 -15.70 7.09 -0.41
CA THR A 398 -14.32 7.23 -0.01
C THR A 398 -14.26 7.47 1.48
N LEU A 399 -13.28 6.87 2.13
CA LEU A 399 -13.12 6.97 3.56
C LEU A 399 -12.60 8.36 3.98
N ARG A 400 -13.02 8.84 5.15
CA ARG A 400 -12.50 10.06 5.78
C ARG A 400 -12.39 9.87 7.28
N ILE A 401 -11.19 10.12 7.80
CA ILE A 401 -10.94 10.26 9.24
C ILE A 401 -10.59 11.72 9.49
N ASP A 402 -11.36 12.40 10.34
CA ASP A 402 -11.08 13.79 10.70
C ASP A 402 -11.43 14.13 12.15
N LYS A 403 -11.32 15.42 12.52
CA LYS A 403 -11.53 15.90 13.91
C LYS A 403 -10.68 15.12 14.92
N ILE A 404 -9.45 14.80 14.51
CA ILE A 404 -8.48 14.09 15.35
C ILE A 404 -8.10 15.02 16.49
N SER A 405 -8.22 14.56 17.74
CA SER A 405 -7.89 15.36 18.92
C SER A 405 -6.38 15.66 19.01
N SER A 406 -5.98 16.50 19.97
CA SER A 406 -4.55 16.64 20.31
C SER A 406 -3.98 15.30 20.79
N ALA A 407 -2.69 15.07 20.53
CA ALA A 407 -1.98 13.88 20.99
C ALA A 407 -2.00 13.79 22.53
N SER A 408 -2.43 12.65 23.04
CA SER A 408 -2.55 12.33 24.47
C SER A 408 -2.67 10.81 24.63
N GLU A 409 -2.71 10.32 25.88
CA GLU A 409 -2.96 8.90 26.18
C GLU A 409 -4.32 8.40 25.67
N LYS A 410 -5.26 9.31 25.40
CA LYS A 410 -6.60 8.98 24.93
C LYS A 410 -7.03 9.98 23.87
N MET A 411 -6.96 9.55 22.62
CA MET A 411 -7.31 10.38 21.48
C MET A 411 -8.70 10.04 20.95
N THR A 412 -9.31 11.01 20.26
CA THR A 412 -10.55 10.78 19.51
C THR A 412 -10.38 11.15 18.05
N PHE A 413 -11.13 10.49 17.18
CA PHE A 413 -11.25 10.82 15.76
C PHE A 413 -12.69 10.57 15.30
N ARG A 414 -13.10 11.22 14.22
CA ARG A 414 -14.38 10.99 13.56
C ARG A 414 -14.16 10.18 12.28
N LEU A 415 -14.83 9.04 12.19
CA LEU A 415 -14.96 8.27 10.96
C LEU A 415 -16.19 8.75 10.18
N SER A 416 -16.01 8.97 8.89
CA SER A 416 -17.08 9.30 7.96
C SER A 416 -16.75 8.74 6.57
N TYR A 417 -17.75 8.68 5.70
CA TYR A 417 -17.57 8.30 4.30
C TYR A 417 -18.05 9.44 3.43
N ASP A 418 -17.13 10.00 2.67
CA ASP A 418 -17.45 10.97 1.63
C ASP A 418 -17.96 10.19 0.41
N THR A 419 -19.00 10.65 -0.25
CA THR A 419 -19.17 10.33 -1.67
C THR A 419 -17.99 11.01 -2.40
N PRO A 420 -17.26 10.37 -3.34
CA PRO A 420 -16.21 11.02 -4.09
C PRO A 420 -16.78 12.31 -4.58
N GLN A 421 -16.11 13.38 -4.21
CA GLN A 421 -16.41 14.71 -4.69
C GLN A 421 -15.91 14.75 -6.15
N VAL A 422 -16.59 14.02 -7.04
CA VAL A 422 -16.34 14.08 -8.48
C VAL A 422 -17.11 15.28 -9.02
N PRO A 423 -16.47 16.12 -9.85
CA PRO A 423 -17.20 17.15 -10.56
C PRO A 423 -18.36 16.52 -11.33
N VAL A 424 -19.51 17.18 -11.29
CA VAL A 424 -20.71 16.78 -12.04
C VAL A 424 -20.93 17.84 -13.09
N MET A 425 -20.56 17.51 -14.32
CA MET A 425 -20.60 18.43 -15.42
C MET A 425 -22.01 18.50 -16.01
N GLN A 426 -22.51 19.72 -16.20
CA GLN A 426 -23.70 20.03 -16.98
C GLN A 426 -23.32 20.96 -18.13
N VAL A 427 -23.69 20.57 -19.34
CA VAL A 427 -23.47 21.34 -20.57
C VAL A 427 -24.63 21.05 -21.52
N LEU A 428 -24.92 21.99 -22.44
CA LEU A 428 -25.93 21.77 -23.47
C LEU A 428 -25.55 20.61 -24.39
N ASP A 429 -26.52 19.78 -24.76
CA ASP A 429 -26.32 18.74 -25.78
C ASP A 429 -26.16 19.34 -27.19
N THR A 430 -26.79 20.49 -27.44
CA THR A 430 -26.74 21.19 -28.72
C THR A 430 -26.64 22.70 -28.54
N LEU A 431 -25.66 23.31 -29.22
CA LEU A 431 -25.49 24.76 -29.37
C LEU A 431 -25.97 25.15 -30.78
N SER A 432 -26.99 26.00 -30.85
CA SER A 432 -27.59 26.44 -32.13
C SER A 432 -27.27 27.89 -32.41
N PHE A 433 -26.67 28.14 -33.58
CA PHE A 433 -26.44 29.48 -34.11
C PHE A 433 -27.63 30.03 -34.91
N GLY A 434 -28.70 29.24 -35.07
CA GLY A 434 -29.84 29.62 -35.90
C GLY A 434 -29.44 29.79 -37.36
N ARG A 435 -30.03 30.80 -38.02
CA ARG A 435 -29.79 31.12 -39.43
C ARG A 435 -28.66 32.14 -39.55
N VAL A 436 -27.61 31.82 -40.30
CA VAL A 436 -26.44 32.70 -40.51
C VAL A 436 -26.13 32.78 -42.01
N VAL A 437 -25.87 33.99 -42.51
CA VAL A 437 -25.57 34.20 -43.93
C VAL A 437 -24.22 33.57 -44.28
N LYS A 438 -24.12 33.00 -45.48
CA LYS A 438 -22.88 32.41 -45.98
C LYS A 438 -21.79 33.48 -46.10
N GLY A 439 -20.58 33.15 -45.64
CA GLY A 439 -19.44 34.08 -45.57
C GLY A 439 -19.31 34.80 -44.23
N GLU A 440 -20.37 34.86 -43.42
CA GLU A 440 -20.33 35.49 -42.11
C GLU A 440 -19.74 34.59 -41.02
N MET A 441 -19.29 35.23 -39.94
CA MET A 441 -18.93 34.57 -38.70
C MET A 441 -19.92 34.97 -37.59
N ALA A 442 -20.26 34.02 -36.73
CA ALA A 442 -21.12 34.25 -35.57
C ALA A 442 -20.48 33.63 -34.33
N SER A 443 -20.69 34.25 -33.16
CA SER A 443 -20.12 33.80 -31.89
C SER A 443 -21.18 33.65 -30.80
N GLN A 444 -21.07 32.60 -29.99
CA GLN A 444 -21.95 32.34 -28.85
C GLN A 444 -21.20 31.58 -27.74
N ASN A 445 -21.58 31.80 -26.49
CA ASN A 445 -20.98 31.09 -25.36
C ASN A 445 -21.61 29.70 -25.16
N LEU A 446 -20.76 28.69 -25.02
CA LEU A 446 -21.08 27.37 -24.50
C LEU A 446 -20.58 27.26 -23.06
N THR A 447 -21.49 27.30 -22.08
CA THR A 447 -21.10 27.26 -20.66
C THR A 447 -21.07 25.84 -20.12
N PHE A 448 -19.95 25.48 -19.48
CA PHE A 448 -19.81 24.26 -18.71
C PHE A 448 -20.02 24.56 -17.23
N TYR A 449 -21.01 23.93 -16.63
CA TYR A 449 -21.31 24.04 -15.21
C TYR A 449 -20.81 22.82 -14.45
N ASN A 450 -20.32 23.04 -13.24
CA ASN A 450 -20.01 21.99 -12.28
C ASN A 450 -20.90 22.13 -11.06
N ILE A 451 -21.83 21.18 -10.89
CA ILE A 451 -22.69 21.08 -9.70
C ILE A 451 -22.12 20.11 -8.67
N GLY A 452 -20.99 19.48 -8.98
CA GLY A 452 -20.28 18.57 -8.11
C GLY A 452 -19.24 19.29 -7.25
N PRO A 453 -18.68 18.59 -6.27
CA PRO A 453 -17.68 19.18 -5.39
C PRO A 453 -16.28 18.98 -6.00
N LYS A 454 -15.37 19.94 -5.75
CA LYS A 454 -14.08 20.19 -6.47
C LYS A 454 -14.23 20.75 -7.87
N LYS A 455 -13.16 21.36 -8.42
CA LYS A 455 -13.17 22.02 -9.74
C LYS A 455 -13.25 21.01 -10.90
N LEU A 456 -14.06 21.33 -11.90
CA LEU A 456 -14.10 20.63 -13.19
C LEU A 456 -12.85 21.00 -13.99
N GLN A 457 -12.18 19.99 -14.53
CA GLN A 457 -11.07 20.16 -15.47
C GLN A 457 -11.45 19.44 -16.77
N ALA A 458 -11.39 20.16 -17.88
CA ALA A 458 -11.70 19.59 -19.19
C ALA A 458 -10.72 20.06 -20.27
N MET A 459 -10.48 19.18 -21.24
CA MET A 459 -9.86 19.47 -22.53
C MET A 459 -10.93 19.45 -23.62
N LEU A 460 -10.87 20.39 -24.54
CA LEU A 460 -11.85 20.61 -25.60
C LEU A 460 -11.20 20.49 -26.98
N LYS A 461 -11.95 19.95 -27.94
CA LYS A 461 -11.52 19.86 -29.33
C LYS A 461 -12.70 19.92 -30.28
N SER A 462 -12.67 20.86 -31.23
CA SER A 462 -13.58 20.84 -32.38
C SER A 462 -13.20 19.72 -33.35
N ASP A 463 -14.19 19.04 -33.92
CA ASP A 463 -13.99 18.08 -35.02
C ASP A 463 -14.18 18.69 -36.41
N SER A 464 -14.47 19.98 -36.48
CA SER A 464 -14.88 20.68 -37.69
C SER A 464 -14.08 21.96 -37.87
N GLN A 465 -13.50 22.17 -39.05
CA GLN A 465 -12.67 23.35 -39.33
C GLN A 465 -13.43 24.68 -39.31
N TRP A 466 -14.76 24.63 -39.45
CA TRP A 466 -15.63 25.80 -39.42
C TRP A 466 -16.08 26.20 -38.01
N ILE A 467 -15.69 25.46 -36.97
CA ILE A 467 -15.97 25.75 -35.56
C ILE A 467 -14.65 26.02 -34.85
N ASP A 468 -14.50 27.24 -34.35
CA ASP A 468 -13.38 27.68 -33.53
C ASP A 468 -13.81 27.85 -32.07
N ILE A 469 -12.90 27.57 -31.14
CA ILE A 469 -13.10 27.73 -29.70
C ILE A 469 -11.96 28.57 -29.13
N ASP A 470 -12.28 29.54 -28.27
CA ASP A 470 -11.32 30.49 -27.72
C ASP A 470 -10.23 29.84 -26.84
N ARG A 471 -10.52 28.67 -26.26
CA ARG A 471 -9.57 27.87 -25.49
C ARG A 471 -9.86 26.38 -25.57
N THR A 472 -8.80 25.58 -25.48
CA THR A 472 -8.86 24.11 -25.57
C THR A 472 -8.83 23.42 -24.21
N SER A 473 -8.79 24.16 -23.11
CA SER A 473 -8.85 23.60 -21.75
C SER A 473 -9.27 24.63 -20.72
N PHE A 474 -9.85 24.17 -19.60
CA PHE A 474 -10.19 25.03 -18.47
C PHE A 474 -10.14 24.27 -17.13
N ILE A 475 -10.10 25.03 -16.03
CA ILE A 475 -10.28 24.53 -14.66
C ILE A 475 -11.21 25.50 -13.91
N GLY A 476 -12.43 25.08 -13.59
CA GLY A 476 -13.43 25.97 -12.99
C GLY A 476 -14.73 25.29 -12.59
N ASN A 477 -15.69 26.09 -12.12
CA ASN A 477 -17.04 25.59 -11.78
C ASN A 477 -18.14 26.15 -12.69
N GLU A 478 -17.86 27.24 -13.39
CA GLU A 478 -18.73 27.85 -14.39
C GLU A 478 -17.82 28.49 -15.43
N GLU A 479 -17.67 27.84 -16.58
CA GLU A 479 -16.70 28.24 -17.59
C GLU A 479 -17.40 28.45 -18.94
N PRO A 480 -17.60 29.72 -19.37
CA PRO A 480 -18.12 30.03 -20.69
C PRO A 480 -17.02 29.91 -21.75
N ILE A 481 -17.21 29.02 -22.72
CA ILE A 481 -16.33 28.87 -23.89
C ILE A 481 -16.93 29.65 -25.03
N ASN A 482 -16.21 30.64 -25.56
CA ASN A 482 -16.70 31.38 -26.72
C ASN A 482 -16.47 30.52 -27.98
N VAL A 483 -17.58 30.11 -28.60
CA VAL A 483 -17.59 29.31 -29.83
C VAL A 483 -17.86 30.25 -31.00
N THR A 484 -16.98 30.25 -32.00
CA THR A 484 -17.14 31.02 -33.23
C THR A 484 -17.30 30.09 -34.41
N ILE A 485 -18.32 30.32 -35.25
CA ILE A 485 -18.53 29.58 -36.49
C ILE A 485 -18.15 30.43 -37.70
N ASN A 486 -17.63 29.80 -38.76
CA ASN A 486 -17.36 30.44 -40.05
C ASN A 486 -18.13 29.71 -41.16
N THR A 487 -19.10 30.38 -41.78
CA THR A 487 -19.99 29.75 -42.77
C THR A 487 -19.42 29.69 -44.18
N SER A 488 -18.24 30.29 -44.44
CA SER A 488 -17.67 30.45 -45.79
C SER A 488 -17.49 29.13 -46.54
N SER A 489 -17.05 28.07 -45.84
CA SER A 489 -16.81 26.74 -46.42
C SER A 489 -18.03 25.82 -46.38
N LEU A 490 -19.15 26.27 -45.81
CA LEU A 490 -20.33 25.44 -45.60
C LEU A 490 -21.27 25.47 -46.81
N LYS A 491 -22.04 24.38 -46.96
CA LYS A 491 -23.13 24.31 -47.94
C LYS A 491 -24.34 25.06 -47.39
N TYR A 492 -25.20 25.57 -48.27
CA TYR A 492 -26.49 26.13 -47.86
C TYR A 492 -27.35 25.08 -47.13
N GLY A 493 -28.15 25.54 -46.17
CA GLY A 493 -29.00 24.71 -45.31
C GLY A 493 -28.32 24.27 -44.01
N LEU A 494 -28.91 23.26 -43.37
CA LEU A 494 -28.46 22.75 -42.07
C LEU A 494 -27.08 22.08 -42.15
N ASN A 495 -26.15 22.58 -41.35
CA ASN A 495 -24.83 22.00 -41.13
C ASN A 495 -24.66 21.68 -39.63
N SER A 496 -23.86 20.65 -39.32
CA SER A 496 -23.56 20.29 -37.94
C SER A 496 -22.15 19.74 -37.76
N GLY A 497 -21.56 20.04 -36.62
CA GLY A 497 -20.26 19.53 -36.16
C GLY A 497 -20.29 19.30 -34.65
N TYR A 498 -19.15 18.95 -34.06
CA TYR A 498 -19.08 18.68 -32.63
C TYR A 498 -17.87 19.34 -31.96
N ILE A 499 -18.10 19.81 -30.73
CA ILE A 499 -17.04 20.09 -29.77
C ILE A 499 -16.98 18.90 -28.82
N LYS A 500 -15.87 18.15 -28.87
CA LYS A 500 -15.60 17.00 -27.99
C LYS A 500 -14.93 17.49 -26.72
N TYR A 501 -15.24 16.86 -25.59
CA TYR A 501 -14.59 17.12 -24.32
C TYR A 501 -14.10 15.83 -23.66
N ASP A 502 -12.96 15.93 -22.98
CA ASP A 502 -12.40 14.92 -22.09
C ASP A 502 -12.14 15.58 -20.73
N SER A 503 -12.76 15.07 -19.67
CA SER A 503 -12.79 15.73 -18.36
C SER A 503 -12.68 14.76 -17.20
N ASN A 504 -12.35 15.29 -16.02
CA ASN A 504 -12.41 14.54 -14.76
C ASN A 504 -13.85 14.20 -14.29
N ALA A 505 -14.88 14.61 -15.05
CA ALA A 505 -16.28 14.22 -14.89
C ALA A 505 -16.76 13.21 -15.96
N GLY A 506 -15.89 12.82 -16.90
CA GLY A 506 -16.21 11.94 -18.02
C GLY A 506 -15.94 12.55 -19.40
N THR A 507 -16.16 11.77 -20.45
CA THR A 507 -15.95 12.17 -21.85
C THR A 507 -17.28 12.34 -22.59
N GLY A 508 -17.31 13.19 -23.62
CA GLY A 508 -18.52 13.42 -24.41
C GLY A 508 -18.37 14.48 -25.48
N ARG A 509 -19.50 15.00 -25.98
CA ARG A 509 -19.54 15.97 -27.08
C ARG A 509 -20.78 16.83 -27.06
N VAL A 510 -20.64 18.08 -27.51
CA VAL A 510 -21.72 19.03 -27.77
C VAL A 510 -21.90 19.16 -29.27
N LYS A 511 -23.14 19.02 -29.77
CA LYS A 511 -23.45 19.24 -31.18
C LYS A 511 -23.55 20.74 -31.46
N VAL A 512 -22.85 21.24 -32.47
CA VAL A 512 -23.00 22.62 -32.94
C VAL A 512 -23.79 22.58 -34.25
N VAL A 513 -24.84 23.39 -34.35
CA VAL A 513 -25.71 23.45 -35.53
C VAL A 513 -25.88 24.88 -36.03
N VAL A 514 -25.90 25.03 -37.35
CA VAL A 514 -26.18 26.30 -38.05
C VAL A 514 -26.96 26.01 -39.33
N ASP A 515 -27.93 26.85 -39.63
CA ASP A 515 -28.62 26.90 -40.92
C ASP A 515 -28.00 28.00 -41.80
N VAL A 516 -27.26 27.61 -42.84
CA VAL A 516 -26.51 28.54 -43.68
C VAL A 516 -27.41 29.08 -44.78
N ALA A 517 -27.66 30.38 -44.75
CA ALA A 517 -28.53 31.07 -45.69
C ALA A 517 -27.74 31.76 -46.82
N PRO A 518 -28.34 31.90 -48.02
CA PRO A 518 -27.81 32.81 -49.04
C PRO A 518 -27.86 34.27 -48.58
N ILE A 519 -27.12 35.13 -49.27
CA ILE A 519 -27.29 36.59 -49.13
C ILE A 519 -28.74 36.90 -49.54
N PRO A 520 -29.52 37.66 -48.76
CA PRO A 520 -30.86 38.06 -49.18
C PRO A 520 -30.81 38.80 -50.52
N GLY A 521 -31.28 38.17 -51.59
CA GLY A 521 -31.12 38.64 -52.97
C GLY A 521 -30.40 37.67 -53.91
N ASP A 522 -29.62 36.71 -53.41
CA ASP A 522 -28.92 35.69 -54.21
C ASP A 522 -29.87 34.50 -54.45
N VAL A 523 -30.72 34.63 -55.47
CA VAL A 523 -31.80 33.67 -55.77
C VAL A 523 -31.27 32.48 -56.55
N ASN A 524 -30.24 32.70 -57.36
CA ASN A 524 -29.63 31.66 -58.18
C ASN A 524 -28.54 30.87 -57.41
N LEU A 525 -28.17 31.32 -56.21
CA LEU A 525 -27.21 30.71 -55.28
C LEU A 525 -25.76 30.70 -55.80
N ASP A 526 -25.39 31.66 -56.66
CA ASP A 526 -24.04 31.80 -57.21
C ASP A 526 -23.07 32.56 -56.29
N GLY A 527 -23.61 33.15 -55.20
CA GLY A 527 -22.84 33.88 -54.20
C GLY A 527 -22.69 35.37 -54.49
N VAL A 528 -23.36 35.90 -55.51
CA VAL A 528 -23.45 37.32 -55.84
C VAL A 528 -24.92 37.71 -55.95
N VAL A 529 -25.28 38.95 -55.64
CA VAL A 529 -26.61 39.50 -55.94
C VAL A 529 -26.50 40.40 -57.17
N ASP A 530 -26.91 39.93 -58.33
CA ASP A 530 -26.79 40.67 -59.59
C ASP A 530 -28.06 40.64 -60.46
N ASP A 531 -27.94 41.05 -61.73
CA ASP A 531 -29.07 41.13 -62.65
C ASP A 531 -29.70 39.75 -62.91
N ALA A 532 -28.93 38.67 -62.85
CA ALA A 532 -29.45 37.31 -63.02
C ALA A 532 -30.41 36.93 -61.88
N ASP A 533 -30.14 37.40 -60.66
CA ASP A 533 -31.05 37.19 -59.53
C ASP A 533 -32.33 38.00 -59.67
N VAL A 534 -32.24 39.24 -60.12
CA VAL A 534 -33.42 40.09 -60.37
C VAL A 534 -34.33 39.46 -61.43
N GLU A 535 -33.74 38.96 -62.52
CA GLU A 535 -34.47 38.25 -63.57
C GLU A 535 -35.12 36.95 -63.07
N LEU A 536 -34.46 36.23 -62.16
CA LEU A 536 -34.97 35.00 -61.57
C LEU A 536 -36.09 35.29 -60.57
N PHE A 537 -35.90 36.27 -59.67
CA PHE A 537 -36.87 36.71 -58.68
C PHE A 537 -38.17 37.19 -59.31
N ALA A 538 -38.08 37.96 -60.41
CA ALA A 538 -39.25 38.48 -61.12
C ALA A 538 -40.22 37.39 -61.59
N LYS A 539 -39.75 36.15 -61.81
CA LYS A 539 -40.60 35.00 -62.20
C LYS A 539 -41.49 34.50 -61.06
N TYR A 540 -41.11 34.78 -59.82
CA TYR A 540 -41.73 34.25 -58.61
C TYR A 540 -42.37 35.34 -57.74
N PHE A 541 -42.24 36.61 -58.11
CA PHE A 541 -42.85 37.74 -57.40
C PHE A 541 -44.37 37.64 -57.32
N ASN A 542 -44.92 38.04 -56.17
CA ASN A 542 -46.34 37.97 -55.81
C ASN A 542 -46.88 36.52 -55.74
N SER A 543 -46.04 35.57 -55.31
CA SER A 543 -46.43 34.19 -54.98
C SER A 543 -46.42 33.95 -53.47
N SER A 544 -47.09 32.90 -53.00
CA SER A 544 -47.14 32.50 -51.60
C SER A 544 -47.04 30.97 -51.45
N LEU A 545 -46.63 30.49 -50.27
CA LEU A 545 -46.48 29.07 -50.00
C LEU A 545 -47.78 28.30 -50.31
N GLY A 546 -47.71 27.41 -51.29
CA GLY A 546 -48.85 26.67 -51.83
C GLY A 546 -49.16 26.96 -53.30
N ASP A 547 -48.65 28.08 -53.84
CA ASP A 547 -48.77 28.40 -55.26
C ASP A 547 -47.81 27.53 -56.11
N PRO A 548 -48.19 27.13 -57.34
CA PRO A 548 -47.34 26.31 -58.22
C PRO A 548 -46.00 26.97 -58.59
N ASN A 549 -45.94 28.30 -58.52
CA ASN A 549 -44.77 29.13 -58.81
C ASN A 549 -44.14 29.71 -57.54
N TYR A 550 -44.45 29.20 -56.35
CA TYR A 550 -43.75 29.61 -55.15
C TYR A 550 -42.31 29.10 -55.16
N TYR A 551 -41.34 30.00 -54.97
CA TYR A 551 -39.93 29.66 -54.87
C TYR A 551 -39.37 30.09 -53.53
N LYS A 552 -39.08 29.10 -52.67
CA LYS A 552 -38.64 29.31 -51.29
C LYS A 552 -37.37 30.16 -51.16
N ASP A 553 -36.49 30.14 -52.17
CA ASP A 553 -35.21 30.83 -52.12
C ASP A 553 -35.34 32.29 -52.61
N ALA A 554 -36.56 32.71 -53.03
CA ALA A 554 -36.94 34.11 -53.26
C ALA A 554 -37.71 34.73 -52.08
N ASP A 555 -38.15 33.94 -51.10
CA ASP A 555 -38.72 34.41 -49.83
C ASP A 555 -37.56 34.61 -48.82
N PHE A 556 -37.01 35.83 -48.78
CA PHE A 556 -35.81 36.11 -48.00
C PHE A 556 -36.12 36.38 -46.53
N ASN A 557 -37.32 36.87 -46.23
CA ASN A 557 -37.75 37.14 -44.86
C ASN A 557 -38.42 35.91 -44.19
N ASN A 558 -38.64 34.83 -44.93
CA ASN A 558 -39.30 33.58 -44.52
C ASN A 558 -40.75 33.79 -44.05
N ASP A 559 -41.47 34.80 -44.55
CA ASP A 559 -42.87 35.07 -44.21
C ASP A 559 -43.87 34.25 -45.05
N GLN A 560 -43.35 33.34 -45.88
CA GLN A 560 -44.07 32.44 -46.78
C GLN A 560 -44.67 33.17 -47.99
N LYS A 561 -44.18 34.37 -48.31
CA LYS A 561 -44.53 35.14 -49.50
C LYS A 561 -43.26 35.59 -50.20
N VAL A 562 -43.38 35.80 -51.51
CA VAL A 562 -42.36 36.48 -52.30
C VAL A 562 -42.97 37.80 -52.72
N ASP A 563 -42.75 38.86 -51.96
CA ASP A 563 -43.43 40.14 -52.15
C ASP A 563 -42.49 41.36 -52.15
N LEU A 564 -43.07 42.55 -52.02
CA LEU A 564 -42.32 43.80 -52.05
C LEU A 564 -41.25 43.87 -50.96
N ILE A 565 -41.44 43.20 -49.81
CA ILE A 565 -40.47 43.17 -48.72
C ILE A 565 -39.22 42.40 -49.17
N ASP A 566 -39.38 41.25 -49.83
CA ASP A 566 -38.26 40.47 -50.37
C ASP A 566 -37.53 41.22 -51.47
N PHE A 567 -38.26 41.92 -52.34
CA PHE A 567 -37.66 42.77 -53.36
C PHE A 567 -36.83 43.91 -52.75
N LEU A 568 -37.32 44.53 -51.65
CA LEU A 568 -36.58 45.56 -50.93
C LEU A 568 -35.32 44.99 -50.27
N MET A 569 -35.37 43.76 -49.74
CA MET A 569 -34.20 43.06 -49.20
C MET A 569 -33.17 42.75 -50.29
N MET A 570 -33.60 42.25 -51.44
CA MET A 570 -32.74 42.06 -52.62
C MET A 570 -32.10 43.37 -53.06
N SER A 571 -32.88 44.43 -53.23
CA SER A 571 -32.40 45.75 -53.66
C SER A 571 -31.33 46.32 -52.73
N LYS A 572 -31.50 46.12 -51.42
CA LYS A 572 -30.52 46.55 -50.40
C LYS A 572 -29.18 45.82 -50.53
N ASN A 573 -29.19 44.57 -50.99
CA ASN A 573 -28.01 43.72 -51.13
C ASN A 573 -27.50 43.62 -52.57
N TYR A 574 -28.04 44.40 -53.52
CA TYR A 574 -27.59 44.36 -54.90
C TYR A 574 -26.09 44.71 -55.03
N LYS A 575 -25.35 43.87 -55.76
CA LYS A 575 -23.87 43.82 -55.86
C LYS A 575 -23.12 43.33 -54.62
N SER A 576 -23.82 42.83 -53.60
CA SER A 576 -23.17 42.09 -52.51
C SER A 576 -22.64 40.75 -53.03
N LYS A 577 -21.60 40.24 -52.37
CA LYS A 577 -20.99 38.95 -52.67
C LYS A 577 -20.47 38.30 -51.40
N VAL A 578 -20.46 36.97 -51.36
CA VAL A 578 -19.93 36.15 -50.26
C VAL A 578 -18.42 36.30 -50.11
#